data_AF-A0A7M2RDF6-F1
#
_entry.id   AF-A0A7M2RDF6-F1
#
_cell.length_a   1.000
_cell.length_b   1.000
_cell.length_c   1.000
_cell.angle_alpha   90.00
_cell.angle_beta   90.00
_cell.angle_gamma   90.00
#
_symmetry.space_group_name_H-M   'P 1'
#
loop_
_entity.id
_entity.type
_entity.pdbx_description
1 polymer ?
#
loop_
_entity_poly.entity_id
_entity_poly.type
_entity_poly.pdbx_seq_one_letter_code
_entity_poly.pdbx_strand_id
1 'polypeptide(L)' 'MIIYATKQTFERYKLKLPKELTPPINQIAEAVIENESGDKILEWGAKLFYFDKRKCIQVVNFASKLTLF' A
#
# COMPACT_ATOMS: atom_id res chain seq x y z
N MET A 1 7.64 -2.82 -4.46
CA MET A 1 7.30 -1.81 -3.44
C MET A 1 6.16 -2.33 -2.57
N ILE A 2 6.27 -2.22 -1.24
CA ILE A 2 5.26 -2.65 -0.27
C ILE A 2 4.46 -1.43 0.22
N ILE A 3 3.12 -1.50 0.13
CA ILE A 3 2.23 -0.41 0.58
C ILE A 3 1.38 -0.87 1.78
N TYR A 4 1.60 -0.25 2.93
CA TYR A 4 0.81 -0.44 4.14
C TYR A 4 -0.36 0.54 4.18
N ALA A 5 -1.56 0.05 3.89
CA ALA A 5 -2.78 0.85 3.95
C ALA A 5 -3.58 0.62 5.25
N THR A 6 -4.29 1.64 5.72
CA THR A 6 -5.18 1.50 6.90
C THR A 6 -6.39 0.61 6.57
N LYS A 7 -7.01 -0.01 7.59
CA LYS A 7 -8.23 -0.82 7.44
C LYS A 7 -9.34 -0.07 6.67
N GLN A 8 -9.56 1.19 7.02
CA GLN A 8 -10.53 2.06 6.32
C GLN A 8 -10.20 2.23 4.83
N THR A 9 -8.91 2.29 4.47
CA THR A 9 -8.47 2.41 3.08
C THR A 9 -8.71 1.10 2.32
N PHE A 10 -8.40 -0.05 2.95
CA PHE A 10 -8.70 -1.38 2.41
C PHE A 10 -10.20 -1.55 2.12
N GLU A 11 -11.06 -1.26 3.09
CA GLU A 11 -12.52 -1.38 2.96
C GLU A 11 -13.06 -0.46 1.85
N ARG A 12 -12.60 0.80 1.82
CA ARG A 12 -13.12 1.82 0.91
C ARG A 12 -12.80 1.52 -0.56
N TYR A 13 -11.57 1.07 -0.82
CA TYR A 13 -11.07 0.81 -2.17
C TYR A 13 -11.16 -0.68 -2.54
N LYS A 14 -11.69 -1.52 -1.64
CA LYS A 14 -11.81 -2.98 -1.84
C LYS A 14 -10.46 -3.60 -2.22
N LEU A 15 -9.39 -3.13 -1.57
CA LEU A 15 -8.05 -3.66 -1.78
C LEU A 15 -8.02 -5.11 -1.30
N LYS A 16 -7.28 -5.95 -2.01
CA LYS A 16 -7.07 -7.35 -1.66
C LYS A 16 -5.71 -7.51 -1.02
N LEU A 17 -5.64 -8.34 0.01
CA LEU A 17 -4.37 -8.81 0.55
C LEU A 17 -3.70 -9.75 -0.46
N PRO A 18 -2.36 -9.88 -0.43
CA PRO A 18 -1.61 -10.81 -1.30
C PRO A 18 -2.20 -12.22 -1.33
N LYS A 19 -2.64 -12.73 -0.17
CA LYS A 19 -3.26 -14.06 0.00
C LYS A 19 -4.62 -14.21 -0.68
N GLU A 20 -5.31 -13.12 -0.95
CA GLU A 20 -6.63 -13.08 -1.60
C GLU A 20 -6.53 -12.89 -3.12
N LEU A 21 -5.31 -12.75 -3.65
CA LEU A 21 -5.06 -12.64 -5.08
C LEU A 21 -5.10 -14.02 -5.75
N THR A 22 -5.51 -14.06 -7.01
CA THR A 22 -5.52 -15.29 -7.80
C THR A 22 -4.10 -15.68 -8.22
N PRO A 23 -3.73 -16.97 -8.21
CA PRO A 23 -2.48 -17.43 -8.78
C PRO A 23 -2.33 -17.03 -10.26
N PRO A 24 -1.11 -16.69 -10.72
CA PRO A 24 0.17 -16.70 -9.99
C PRO A 24 0.49 -15.40 -9.23
N ILE A 25 -0.40 -14.40 -9.28
CA ILE A 25 -0.12 -13.04 -8.78
C ILE A 25 0.12 -13.05 -7.27
N ASN A 26 -0.57 -13.91 -6.52
CA ASN A 26 -0.31 -14.08 -5.08
C ASN A 26 1.13 -14.48 -4.78
N GLN A 27 1.70 -15.43 -5.53
CA GLN A 27 3.08 -15.90 -5.34
C GLN A 27 4.08 -14.79 -5.64
N ILE A 28 3.82 -14.00 -6.69
CA ILE A 28 4.66 -12.84 -7.04
C ILE A 28 4.58 -11.80 -5.92
N ALA A 29 3.39 -11.51 -5.39
CA ALA A 29 3.20 -10.54 -4.32
C ALA A 29 3.91 -10.98 -3.02
N GLU A 30 3.79 -12.25 -2.63
CA GLU A 30 4.49 -12.80 -1.47
C GLU A 30 6.02 -12.75 -1.66
N ALA A 31 6.54 -13.11 -2.84
CA ALA A 31 7.97 -13.03 -3.14
C ALA A 31 8.50 -11.58 -3.08
N VAL A 32 7.71 -10.60 -3.55
CA VAL A 32 8.07 -9.18 -3.43
C VAL A 32 8.10 -8.76 -1.96
N ILE A 33 7.14 -9.20 -1.15
CA ILE A 33 7.11 -8.88 0.29
C ILE A 33 8.35 -9.46 0.99
N GLU A 34 8.70 -10.71 0.70
CA GLU A 34 9.88 -11.35 1.28
C GLU A 34 11.18 -10.65 0.89
N ASN A 35 11.33 -10.27 -0.39
CA ASN A 35 12.55 -9.66 -0.90
C ASN A 35 12.72 -8.19 -0.49
N GLU A 36 11.64 -7.44 -0.36
CA GLU A 36 11.71 -5.99 -0.16
C GLU A 36 11.43 -5.55 1.29
N SER A 37 10.90 -6.42 2.15
CA SER A 37 10.63 -6.06 3.54
C SER A 37 11.92 -5.75 4.30
N GLY A 38 11.88 -4.71 5.12
CA GLY A 38 13.03 -4.19 5.86
C GLY A 38 13.79 -3.08 5.13
N ASP A 39 13.61 -2.91 3.81
CA ASP A 39 14.09 -1.73 3.09
C ASP A 39 13.09 -0.58 3.21
N LYS A 40 13.45 0.43 4.00
CA LYS A 40 12.61 1.60 4.29
C LYS A 40 12.27 2.43 3.03
N ILE A 41 13.05 2.34 1.96
CA ILE A 41 12.75 3.04 0.70
C ILE A 41 11.68 2.30 -0.11
N LEU A 42 11.58 0.98 0.08
CA LEU A 42 10.59 0.14 -0.61
C LEU A 42 9.30 -0.01 0.19
N GLU A 43 9.28 0.40 1.45
CA GLU A 43 8.12 0.42 2.33
C GLU A 43 7.43 1.79 2.37
N TRP A 44 6.13 1.80 2.04
CA TRP A 44 5.32 3.01 1.90
C TRP A 44 4.05 2.90 2.73
N GLY A 45 3.61 4.01 3.32
CA GLY A 45 2.31 4.12 3.96
C GLY A 45 1.26 4.64 3.00
N ALA A 46 0.05 4.09 3.06
CA ALA A 46 -1.12 4.62 2.35
C ALA A 46 -2.25 4.93 3.33
N LYS A 47 -2.89 6.09 3.14
CA LYS A 47 -3.98 6.53 4.00
C LYS A 47 -5.07 7.23 3.20
N LEU A 48 -6.32 6.87 3.49
CA LEU A 48 -7.48 7.65 3.10
C LEU A 48 -7.45 9.04 3.77
N PHE A 49 -7.52 10.09 2.95
CA PHE A 49 -7.68 11.45 3.43
C PHE A 49 -8.79 12.15 2.66
N TYR A 50 -9.24 13.29 3.19
CA TYR A 50 -10.34 14.05 2.61
C TYR A 50 -9.81 15.40 2.15
N PHE A 51 -10.04 15.73 0.88
CA PHE A 51 -9.65 16.99 0.28
C PHE A 51 -10.79 17.51 -0.58
N ASP A 52 -11.18 18.77 -0.40
CA ASP A 52 -12.32 19.37 -1.09
C ASP A 52 -13.60 18.51 -1.06
N LYS A 53 -13.93 17.96 0.13
CA LYS A 53 -15.04 17.02 0.34
C LYS A 53 -14.97 15.72 -0.49
N ARG A 54 -13.86 15.49 -1.21
CA ARG A 54 -13.56 14.27 -1.95
C ARG A 54 -12.66 13.36 -1.12
N LYS A 55 -12.86 12.06 -1.30
CA LYS A 55 -12.04 11.01 -0.70
C LYS A 55 -10.84 10.76 -1.61
N CYS A 56 -9.63 10.98 -1.10
CA CYS A 56 -8.37 10.83 -1.82
C CYS A 56 -7.48 9.81 -1.09
N ILE A 57 -6.48 9.29 -1.79
CA ILE A 57 -5.49 8.37 -1.22
C ILE A 57 -4.14 9.05 -1.20
N GLN A 58 -3.53 9.15 -0.03
CA GLN A 58 -2.18 9.65 0.12
C GLN A 58 -1.25 8.46 0.24
N VAL A 59 -0.16 8.45 -0.53
CA VAL A 59 0.91 7.45 -0.44
C VAL A 59 2.19 8.17 -0.04
N VAL A 60 2.81 7.74 1.06
CA VAL A 60 4.00 8.38 1.64
C VAL A 60 5.12 7.37 1.83
N ASN A 61 6.33 7.72 1.41
CA ASN A 61 7.52 7.02 1.83
C ASN A 61 8.07 7.66 3.11
N PHE A 62 8.17 6.90 4.19
CA PHE A 62 8.59 7.45 5.48
C PHE A 62 10.07 7.80 5.56
N ALA A 63 10.93 7.12 4.78
CA ALA A 63 12.37 7.35 4.77
C ALA A 63 12.72 8.61 3.97
N SER A 64 12.22 8.73 2.74
CA SER A 64 12.49 9.88 1.87
C SER A 64 11.58 11.07 2.12
N LYS A 65 10.50 10.91 2.90
CA LYS A 65 9.43 11.91 3.10
C LYS A 65 8.67 12.27 1.82
N LEU A 66 8.90 11.56 0.72
CA LEU A 66 8.18 11.76 -0.52
C LEU A 66 6.71 11.40 -0.33
N THR A 67 5.82 12.29 -0.75
CA THR A 67 4.37 12.13 -0.62
C THR A 67 3.72 12.32 -1.98
N LEU A 68 2.84 11.40 -2.34
CA LEU A 68 2.01 11.41 -3.54
C LEU A 68 0.53 11.51 -3.13
N PHE A 69 -0.25 12.33 -3.82
CA PHE A 69 -1.65 12.65 -3.53
C PHE A 69 -2.58 12.24 -4.68
#